data_AF-A0A6L7A8Z3-F1
#
_entry.id   AF-A0A6L7A8Z3-F1
#
_cell.length_a   1.000
_cell.length_b   1.000
_cell.length_c   1.000
_cell.angle_alpha   90.00
_cell.angle_beta   90.00
_cell.angle_gamma   90.00
#
_symmetry.space_group_name_H-M   'P 1'
#
loop_
_entity.id
_entity.type
_entity.pdbx_description
1 polymer ?
#
loop_
_entity_poly.entity_id
_entity_poly.type
_entity_poly.pdbx_seq_one_letter_code
_entity_poly.pdbx_strand_id
1 'polypeptide(L)'
;LAPLIKTLSLAFVVIPHGQQFRALMQKELEFNKIGMIETSAVLAGFTFTVVSAHFWPLAMTAILGYLVNSAVRTLLFGYFGRKIYRPGLHFSLASVAPNLRFGAWLTADSIINYLNTNLSTLVLARILGAGVAGGYNLAYNVAVVPPMKLNPIITRVLFPAFAKIQDDTEKLRVNFYKLLSVVGIINFPALLGLMVVSNNFVPLVFGEKWNSIIPVLQLLCVVGLLRSVGNPIGSLLMAKARVDISFKFNVFKTFLFIPAIVIGGQMAGAIGVTLGFLLVQIINTI
;
A
#
# COMPACT_ATOMS: atom_id res chain seq x y z
N LEU A 1 2.37 23.21 12.22
CA LEU A 1 2.85 21.81 12.20
C LEU A 1 2.86 21.15 13.59
N ALA A 2 3.46 21.74 14.62
CA ALA A 2 3.48 21.17 15.97
C ALA A 2 2.11 20.72 16.55
N PRO A 3 1.01 21.52 16.47
CA PRO A 3 -0.29 21.06 16.97
C PRO A 3 -0.87 19.90 16.15
N LEU A 4 -0.68 19.92 14.82
CA LEU A 4 -1.13 18.85 13.92
C LEU A 4 -0.46 17.50 14.27
N ILE A 5 0.85 17.52 14.56
CA ILE A 5 1.62 16.33 14.95
C ILE A 5 1.14 15.78 16.30
N LYS A 6 0.85 16.66 17.28
CA LYS A 6 0.33 16.25 18.59
C LYS A 6 -1.06 15.60 18.49
N THR A 7 -1.94 16.11 17.63
CA THR A 7 -3.26 15.49 17.46
C THR A 7 -3.15 14.13 16.76
N LEU A 8 -2.22 13.99 15.81
CA LEU A 8 -2.03 12.77 15.04
C LEU A 8 -1.40 11.63 15.88
N SER A 9 -0.66 11.95 16.95
CA SER A 9 -0.10 10.93 17.84
C SER A 9 -1.17 10.10 18.58
N LEU A 10 -2.37 10.65 18.78
CA LEU A 10 -3.51 9.91 19.34
C LEU A 10 -3.92 8.72 18.46
N ALA A 11 -3.67 8.79 17.15
CA ALA A 11 -3.95 7.68 16.23
C ALA A 11 -3.09 6.44 16.54
N PHE A 12 -1.85 6.62 17.03
CA PHE A 12 -0.97 5.50 17.37
C PHE A 12 -1.50 4.66 18.53
N VAL A 13 -2.25 5.27 19.45
CA VAL A 13 -2.88 4.53 20.56
C VAL A 13 -4.12 3.80 20.09
N VAL A 14 -4.93 4.42 19.22
CA VAL A 14 -6.25 3.89 18.84
C VAL A 14 -6.19 2.79 17.78
N ILE A 15 -5.26 2.89 16.82
CA ILE A 15 -5.20 1.98 15.66
C ILE A 15 -4.85 0.52 16.04
N PRO A 16 -3.84 0.24 16.90
CA PRO A 16 -3.40 -1.14 17.16
C PRO A 16 -4.51 -2.03 17.71
N HIS A 17 -5.37 -1.49 18.58
CA HIS A 17 -6.47 -2.24 19.19
C HIS A 17 -7.47 -2.75 18.15
N GLY A 18 -7.76 -1.98 17.09
CA GLY A 18 -8.66 -2.39 16.02
C GLY A 18 -8.03 -3.41 15.06
N GLN A 19 -6.70 -3.37 14.88
CA GLN A 19 -6.01 -4.24 13.92
C GLN A 19 -6.03 -5.71 14.32
N GLN A 20 -5.97 -6.02 15.62
CA GLN A 20 -6.03 -7.40 16.10
C GLN A 20 -7.37 -8.07 15.74
N PHE A 21 -8.49 -7.39 15.99
CA PHE A 21 -9.82 -7.89 15.63
C PHE A 21 -10.02 -7.98 14.12
N ARG A 22 -9.47 -7.04 13.35
CA ARG A 22 -9.47 -7.11 11.89
C ARG A 22 -8.73 -8.34 11.39
N ALA A 23 -7.57 -8.66 11.95
CA ALA A 23 -6.80 -9.84 11.58
C ALA A 23 -7.56 -11.14 11.92
N LEU A 24 -8.23 -11.20 13.08
CA LEU A 24 -9.09 -12.32 13.47
C LEU A 24 -10.27 -12.49 12.49
N MET A 25 -10.99 -11.41 12.15
CA MET A 25 -12.08 -11.45 11.16
C MET A 25 -11.60 -11.86 9.77
N GLN A 26 -10.37 -11.49 9.38
CA GLN A 26 -9.77 -11.95 8.11
C GLN A 26 -9.49 -13.45 8.13
N LYS A 27 -9.04 -13.98 9.27
CA LYS A 27 -8.80 -15.41 9.46
C LYS A 27 -10.11 -16.21 9.37
N GLU A 28 -11.21 -15.66 9.90
CA GLU A 28 -12.55 -16.26 9.80
C GLU A 28 -13.27 -15.97 8.47
N LEU A 29 -12.60 -15.33 7.51
CA LEU A 29 -13.13 -14.99 6.19
C LEU A 29 -14.38 -14.08 6.22
N GLU A 30 -14.58 -13.31 7.29
CA GLU A 30 -15.70 -12.37 7.45
C GLU A 30 -15.49 -11.05 6.67
N PHE A 31 -15.08 -11.12 5.41
CA PHE A 31 -14.71 -9.97 4.58
C PHE A 31 -15.85 -8.97 4.39
N ASN A 32 -17.10 -9.43 4.33
CA ASN A 32 -18.28 -8.56 4.21
C ASN A 32 -18.40 -7.62 5.41
N LYS A 33 -18.22 -8.13 6.64
CA LYS A 33 -18.26 -7.31 7.84
C LYS A 33 -17.09 -6.33 7.90
N ILE A 34 -15.89 -6.78 7.51
CA ILE A 34 -14.72 -5.89 7.41
C ILE A 34 -15.02 -4.74 6.43
N GLY A 35 -15.61 -5.05 5.28
CA GLY A 35 -16.02 -4.04 4.29
C GLY A 35 -17.01 -3.04 4.86
N MET A 36 -18.11 -3.51 5.48
CA MET A 36 -19.11 -2.62 6.09
C MET A 36 -18.52 -1.72 7.19
N ILE A 37 -17.62 -2.25 8.02
CA ILE A 37 -16.93 -1.49 9.07
C ILE A 37 -15.99 -0.44 8.46
N GLU A 38 -15.21 -0.79 7.44
CA GLU A 38 -14.30 0.16 6.78
C GLU A 38 -15.09 1.26 6.05
N THR A 39 -16.16 0.90 5.33
CA THR A 39 -17.02 1.87 4.63
C THR A 39 -17.72 2.82 5.60
N SER A 40 -18.33 2.30 6.67
CA SER A 40 -19.00 3.14 7.68
C SER A 40 -18.04 4.07 8.39
N ALA A 41 -16.82 3.61 8.72
CA ALA A 41 -15.80 4.45 9.30
C ALA A 41 -15.33 5.56 8.33
N VAL A 42 -15.16 5.24 7.04
CA VAL A 42 -14.76 6.23 6.02
C VAL A 42 -15.85 7.27 5.83
N LEU A 43 -17.11 6.85 5.75
CA LEU A 43 -18.25 7.77 5.68
C LEU A 43 -18.32 8.67 6.91
N ALA A 44 -18.19 8.11 8.13
CA ALA A 44 -18.19 8.90 9.36
C ALA A 44 -17.06 9.93 9.39
N GLY A 45 -15.84 9.54 9.02
CA GLY A 45 -14.69 10.44 8.94
C GLY A 45 -14.87 11.52 7.86
N PHE A 46 -15.42 11.15 6.69
CA PHE A 46 -15.70 12.08 5.60
C PHE A 46 -16.78 13.10 5.98
N THR A 47 -17.92 12.65 6.50
CA THR A 47 -19.00 13.51 6.99
C THR A 47 -18.48 14.46 8.07
N PHE A 48 -17.69 13.96 9.03
CA PHE A 48 -17.08 14.80 10.05
C PHE A 48 -16.14 15.85 9.43
N THR A 49 -15.33 15.47 8.44
CA THR A 49 -14.43 16.40 7.74
C THR A 49 -15.20 17.50 7.02
N VAL A 50 -16.26 17.16 6.29
CA VAL A 50 -17.08 18.11 5.51
C VAL A 50 -17.81 19.09 6.41
N VAL A 51 -18.41 18.60 7.49
CA VAL A 51 -19.12 19.45 8.47
C VAL A 51 -18.13 20.35 9.20
N SER A 52 -16.99 19.82 9.63
CA SER A 52 -15.98 20.60 10.37
C SER A 52 -15.27 21.62 9.47
N ALA A 53 -15.16 21.36 8.16
CA ALA A 53 -14.57 22.28 7.19
C ALA A 53 -15.33 23.60 7.04
N HIS A 54 -16.62 23.66 7.41
CA HIS A 54 -17.37 24.92 7.43
C HIS A 54 -16.98 25.85 8.60
N PHE A 55 -16.36 25.31 9.64
CA PHE A 55 -16.13 26.05 10.90
C PHE A 55 -14.65 26.24 11.25
N TRP A 56 -13.75 25.37 10.77
CA TRP A 56 -12.34 25.30 11.19
C TRP A 56 -11.35 25.37 10.02
N PRO A 57 -10.06 25.70 10.27
CA PRO A 57 -9.01 25.69 9.25
C PRO A 57 -8.89 24.32 8.56
N LEU A 58 -8.84 24.31 7.23
CA LEU A 58 -8.87 23.11 6.37
C LEU A 58 -7.90 21.99 6.79
N ALA A 59 -6.73 22.33 7.32
CA ALA A 59 -5.72 21.34 7.69
C ALA A 59 -6.05 20.56 8.98
N MET A 60 -6.74 21.19 9.94
CA MET A 60 -7.08 20.55 11.22
C MET A 60 -8.28 19.61 11.06
N THR A 61 -9.23 19.98 10.20
CA THR A 61 -10.45 19.21 9.95
C THR A 61 -10.16 17.87 9.31
N ALA A 62 -9.19 17.80 8.38
CA ALA A 62 -8.74 16.56 7.77
C ALA A 62 -8.13 15.58 8.80
N ILE A 63 -7.34 16.08 9.76
CA ILE A 63 -6.72 15.23 10.80
C ILE A 63 -7.77 14.73 11.78
N LEU A 64 -8.69 15.58 12.20
CA LEU A 64 -9.80 15.18 13.07
C LEU A 64 -10.71 14.16 12.38
N GLY A 65 -10.99 14.34 11.09
CA GLY A 65 -11.71 13.34 10.28
C GLY A 65 -11.01 11.98 10.22
N TYR A 66 -9.68 11.97 10.08
CA TYR A 66 -8.88 10.74 10.14
C TYR A 66 -8.91 10.07 11.51
N LEU A 67 -8.91 10.85 12.59
CA LEU A 67 -9.03 10.34 13.96
C LEU A 67 -10.42 9.75 14.22
N VAL A 68 -11.48 10.42 13.77
CA VAL A 68 -12.86 9.92 13.85
C VAL A 68 -12.99 8.61 13.05
N ASN A 69 -12.44 8.56 11.84
CA ASN A 69 -12.37 7.33 11.06
C ASN A 69 -11.68 6.20 11.85
N SER A 70 -10.50 6.47 12.42
CA SER A 70 -9.73 5.49 13.17
C SER A 70 -10.44 5.03 14.44
N ALA A 71 -11.09 5.94 15.16
CA ALA A 71 -11.84 5.66 16.38
C ALA A 71 -13.09 4.82 16.09
N VAL A 72 -13.92 5.23 15.13
CA VAL A 72 -15.13 4.49 14.72
C VAL A 72 -14.74 3.09 14.23
N ARG A 73 -13.68 2.99 13.43
CA ARG A 73 -13.16 1.71 12.94
C ARG A 73 -12.71 0.80 14.08
N THR A 74 -11.94 1.30 15.04
CA THR A 74 -11.49 0.53 16.21
C THR A 74 -12.67 0.10 17.10
N LEU A 75 -13.64 0.98 17.32
CA LEU A 75 -14.84 0.68 18.12
C LEU A 75 -15.69 -0.41 17.47
N LEU A 76 -15.96 -0.28 16.17
CA LEU A 76 -16.74 -1.28 15.42
C LEU A 76 -16.02 -2.63 15.36
N PHE A 77 -14.69 -2.63 15.13
CA PHE A 77 -13.92 -3.87 15.17
C PHE A 77 -13.90 -4.51 16.56
N GLY A 78 -13.82 -3.72 17.64
CA GLY A 78 -13.91 -4.25 19.00
C GLY A 78 -15.30 -4.81 19.33
N TYR A 79 -16.36 -4.13 18.89
CA TYR A 79 -17.74 -4.56 19.13
C TYR A 79 -18.07 -5.87 18.38
N PHE A 80 -17.78 -5.94 17.09
CA PHE A 80 -18.04 -7.13 16.29
C PHE A 80 -17.01 -8.25 16.56
N GLY A 81 -15.76 -7.89 16.85
CA GLY A 81 -14.67 -8.83 17.11
C GLY A 81 -14.75 -9.52 18.48
N ARG A 82 -15.50 -8.95 19.43
CA ARG A 82 -15.81 -9.57 20.73
C ARG A 82 -16.53 -10.92 20.61
N LYS A 83 -17.24 -11.18 19.50
CA LYS A 83 -17.87 -12.48 19.23
C LYS A 83 -16.86 -13.57 18.88
N ILE A 84 -15.72 -13.20 18.30
CA ILE A 84 -14.68 -14.10 17.79
C ILE A 84 -13.64 -14.40 18.87
N TYR A 85 -13.24 -13.36 19.62
CA TYR A 85 -12.26 -13.49 20.69
C TYR A 85 -12.73 -12.72 21.91
N ARG A 86 -12.93 -13.44 23.02
CA ARG A 86 -13.09 -12.83 24.34
C ARG A 86 -11.69 -12.63 24.93
N PRO A 87 -11.29 -11.39 25.27
CA PRO A 87 -10.02 -11.16 25.95
C PRO A 87 -10.06 -11.87 27.32
N GLY A 88 -9.37 -12.99 27.41
CA GLY A 88 -9.04 -13.63 28.68
C GLY A 88 -7.81 -12.95 29.28
N LEU A 89 -7.84 -12.69 30.59
CA LEU A 89 -6.67 -12.19 31.32
C LEU A 89 -5.72 -13.36 31.57
N HIS A 90 -5.00 -13.80 30.54
CA HIS A 90 -3.94 -14.78 30.66
C HIS A 90 -2.69 -14.25 29.95
N PHE A 91 -1.67 -13.92 30.74
CA PHE A 91 -0.44 -13.33 30.24
C PHE A 91 0.69 -14.36 30.33
N SER A 92 1.12 -14.87 29.18
CA SER A 92 2.25 -15.81 29.08
C SER A 92 3.24 -15.27 28.06
N LEU A 93 4.41 -14.80 28.52
CA LEU A 93 5.49 -14.35 27.63
C LEU A 93 5.96 -15.47 26.70
N ALA A 94 5.99 -16.72 27.19
CA ALA A 94 6.42 -17.87 26.41
C ALA A 94 5.48 -18.16 25.23
N SER A 95 4.18 -17.98 25.42
CA SER A 95 3.17 -18.16 24.35
C SER A 95 3.16 -17.00 23.35
N VAL A 96 3.64 -15.83 23.75
CA VAL A 96 3.64 -14.61 22.92
C VAL A 96 4.96 -14.45 22.15
N ALA A 97 6.07 -15.01 22.61
CA ALA A 97 7.39 -14.88 21.98
C ALA A 97 7.42 -15.27 20.48
N PRO A 98 6.81 -16.38 20.02
CA PRO A 98 6.76 -16.70 18.59
C PRO A 98 5.98 -15.67 17.77
N ASN A 99 4.85 -15.18 18.31
CA ASN A 99 4.01 -14.17 17.66
C ASN A 99 4.69 -12.80 17.61
N LEU A 100 5.43 -12.42 18.66
CA LEU A 100 6.24 -11.21 18.68
C LEU A 100 7.38 -11.29 17.69
N ARG A 101 8.07 -12.43 17.58
CA ARG A 101 9.15 -12.60 16.59
C ARG A 101 8.61 -12.46 15.16
N PHE A 102 7.46 -13.07 14.87
CA PHE A 102 6.79 -12.90 13.58
C PHE A 102 6.37 -11.45 13.33
N GLY A 103 5.75 -10.80 14.32
CA GLY A 103 5.35 -9.40 14.25
C GLY A 103 6.54 -8.45 14.05
N ALA A 104 7.68 -8.73 14.68
CA ALA A 104 8.90 -7.96 14.52
C ALA A 104 9.45 -8.04 13.09
N TRP A 105 9.52 -9.25 12.50
CA TRP A 105 9.92 -9.43 11.10
C TRP A 105 8.95 -8.74 10.14
N LEU A 106 7.64 -8.85 10.37
CA LEU A 106 6.63 -8.20 9.55
C LEU A 106 6.68 -6.68 9.66
N THR A 107 6.99 -6.15 10.84
CA THR A 107 7.19 -4.72 11.06
C THR A 107 8.45 -4.23 10.35
N ALA A 108 9.56 -4.96 10.45
CA ALA A 108 10.79 -4.64 9.76
C ALA A 108 10.60 -4.66 8.23
N ASP A 109 9.92 -5.67 7.69
CA ASP A 109 9.55 -5.75 6.28
C ASP A 109 8.68 -4.55 5.84
N SER A 110 7.68 -4.20 6.67
CA SER A 110 6.80 -3.06 6.41
C SER A 110 7.55 -1.73 6.42
N ILE A 111 8.48 -1.53 7.35
CA ILE A 111 9.34 -0.33 7.41
C ILE A 111 10.19 -0.24 6.15
N ILE A 112 10.82 -1.34 5.74
CA ILE A 112 11.64 -1.38 4.53
C ILE A 112 10.79 -1.11 3.29
N ASN A 113 9.59 -1.69 3.19
CA ASN A 113 8.68 -1.45 2.07
C ASN A 113 8.18 0.00 2.04
N TYR A 114 7.88 0.56 3.20
CA TYR A 114 7.52 1.97 3.33
C TYR A 114 8.65 2.89 2.92
N LEU A 115 9.89 2.59 3.34
CA LEU A 115 11.08 3.30 2.91
C LEU A 115 11.21 3.20 1.39
N ASN A 116 11.23 2.01 0.79
CA ASN A 116 11.32 1.86 -0.67
C ASN A 116 10.25 2.65 -1.43
N THR A 117 9.01 2.63 -0.94
CA THR A 117 7.90 3.32 -1.61
C THR A 117 8.04 4.84 -1.52
N ASN A 118 8.52 5.36 -0.38
CA ASN A 118 8.62 6.80 -0.15
C ASN A 118 10.01 7.38 -0.45
N LEU A 119 11.05 6.54 -0.58
CA LEU A 119 12.44 6.97 -0.77
C LEU A 119 12.56 7.81 -2.04
N SER A 120 11.91 7.38 -3.13
CA SER A 120 11.85 8.14 -4.38
C SER A 120 11.30 9.54 -4.16
N THR A 121 10.19 9.66 -3.43
CA THR A 121 9.54 10.94 -3.13
C THR A 121 10.40 11.80 -2.21
N LEU A 122 11.06 11.21 -1.20
CA LEU A 122 11.93 11.91 -0.27
C LEU A 122 13.19 12.45 -0.96
N VAL A 123 13.82 11.65 -1.80
CA VAL A 123 15.01 12.06 -2.58
C VAL A 123 14.63 13.16 -3.57
N LEU A 124 13.51 13.02 -4.27
CA LEU A 124 12.95 14.08 -5.13
C LEU A 124 12.69 15.37 -4.36
N ALA A 125 12.07 15.30 -3.18
CA ALA A 125 11.79 16.47 -2.36
C ALA A 125 13.07 17.17 -1.90
N ARG A 126 14.13 16.41 -1.63
CA ARG A 126 15.43 16.93 -1.18
C ARG A 126 16.23 17.56 -2.31
N ILE A 127 16.24 16.96 -3.50
CA ILE A 127 17.06 17.40 -4.64
C ILE A 127 16.36 18.51 -5.44
N LEU A 128 15.05 18.35 -5.70
CA LEU A 128 14.28 19.19 -6.63
C LEU A 128 13.21 20.05 -5.96
N GLY A 129 13.04 19.92 -4.64
CA GLY A 129 12.08 20.67 -3.85
C GLY A 129 10.68 20.07 -3.80
N ALA A 130 9.82 20.66 -2.97
CA ALA A 130 8.48 20.15 -2.65
C ALA A 130 7.52 20.14 -3.86
N GLY A 131 7.67 21.06 -4.81
CA GLY A 131 6.82 21.13 -6.00
C GLY A 131 6.93 19.88 -6.87
N VAL A 132 8.16 19.49 -7.23
CA VAL A 132 8.42 18.30 -8.06
C VAL A 132 8.05 17.01 -7.32
N ALA A 133 8.31 16.94 -6.02
CA ALA A 133 7.93 15.78 -5.20
C ALA A 133 6.41 15.61 -5.09
N GLY A 134 5.65 16.70 -4.94
CA GLY A 134 4.19 16.67 -4.96
C GLY A 134 3.66 16.16 -6.30
N GLY A 135 4.27 16.63 -7.39
CA GLY A 135 4.00 16.15 -8.75
C GLY A 135 4.24 14.66 -8.96
N TYR A 136 5.38 14.17 -8.51
CA TYR A 136 5.70 12.74 -8.51
C TYR A 136 4.69 11.93 -7.70
N ASN A 137 4.29 12.43 -6.53
CA ASN A 137 3.31 11.76 -5.68
C ASN A 137 1.94 11.67 -6.37
N LEU A 138 1.50 12.72 -7.07
CA LEU A 138 0.29 12.69 -7.89
C LEU A 138 0.38 11.62 -8.98
N ALA A 139 1.48 11.60 -9.75
CA ALA A 139 1.68 10.61 -10.79
C ALA A 139 1.70 9.18 -10.24
N TYR A 140 2.35 8.97 -9.10
CA TYR A 140 2.37 7.69 -8.38
C TYR A 140 0.96 7.26 -7.94
N ASN A 141 0.15 8.19 -7.43
CA ASN A 141 -1.22 7.92 -7.01
C ASN A 141 -2.15 7.55 -8.17
N VAL A 142 -1.86 7.98 -9.39
CA VAL A 142 -2.65 7.60 -10.56
C VAL A 142 -2.14 6.30 -11.19
N ALA A 143 -0.83 6.14 -11.32
CA ALA A 143 -0.23 5.00 -12.01
C ALA A 143 -0.14 3.73 -11.15
N VAL A 144 0.08 3.86 -9.83
CA VAL A 144 0.47 2.73 -8.97
C VAL A 144 -0.62 2.37 -7.96
N VAL A 145 -1.35 3.35 -7.42
CA VAL A 145 -2.37 3.08 -6.39
C VAL A 145 -3.58 2.30 -6.91
N PRO A 146 -4.17 2.58 -8.09
CA PRO A 146 -5.32 1.81 -8.56
C PRO A 146 -5.00 0.32 -8.77
N PRO A 147 -3.88 -0.07 -9.43
CA PRO A 147 -3.45 -1.47 -9.47
C PRO A 147 -3.25 -2.08 -8.08
N MET A 148 -2.68 -1.33 -7.12
CA MET A 148 -2.49 -1.79 -5.74
C MET A 148 -3.80 -2.01 -4.99
N LYS A 149 -4.90 -1.37 -5.38
CA LYS A 149 -6.23 -1.57 -4.78
C LYS A 149 -7.00 -2.71 -5.45
N LEU A 150 -6.81 -2.91 -6.74
CA LEU A 150 -7.45 -3.99 -7.50
C LEU A 150 -6.80 -5.36 -7.24
N ASN A 151 -5.48 -5.42 -7.17
CA ASN A 151 -4.75 -6.69 -6.97
C ASN A 151 -5.21 -7.48 -5.73
N PRO A 152 -5.37 -6.87 -4.54
CA PRO A 152 -5.87 -7.56 -3.35
C PRO A 152 -7.29 -8.13 -3.48
N ILE A 153 -8.14 -7.52 -4.30
CA ILE A 153 -9.51 -8.00 -4.53
C ILE A 153 -9.45 -9.30 -5.33
N ILE A 154 -8.64 -9.30 -6.40
CA ILE A 154 -8.41 -10.48 -7.23
C ILE A 154 -7.72 -11.59 -6.43
N THR A 155 -6.70 -11.26 -5.65
CA THR A 155 -5.98 -12.27 -4.84
C THR A 155 -6.80 -12.79 -3.67
N ARG A 156 -7.66 -11.98 -3.01
CA ARG A 156 -8.53 -12.46 -1.91
C ARG A 156 -9.57 -13.47 -2.36
N VAL A 157 -10.11 -13.34 -3.56
CA VAL A 157 -11.09 -14.30 -4.10
C VAL A 157 -10.40 -15.62 -4.49
N LEU A 158 -9.15 -15.54 -4.96
CA LEU A 158 -8.40 -16.69 -5.46
C LEU A 158 -7.59 -17.41 -4.37
N PHE A 159 -7.28 -16.75 -3.25
CA PHE A 159 -6.54 -17.35 -2.13
C PHE A 159 -7.21 -18.60 -1.53
N PRO A 160 -8.53 -18.63 -1.27
CA PRO A 160 -9.22 -19.85 -0.81
C PRO A 160 -9.17 -20.99 -1.84
N ALA A 161 -9.16 -20.66 -3.13
CA ALA A 161 -9.02 -21.64 -4.20
C ALA A 161 -7.62 -22.25 -4.22
N PHE A 162 -6.57 -21.44 -4.00
CA PHE A 162 -5.19 -21.92 -3.86
C PHE A 162 -4.97 -22.80 -2.62
N ALA A 163 -5.58 -22.44 -1.48
CA ALA A 163 -5.47 -23.22 -0.25
C ALA A 163 -6.06 -24.64 -0.41
N LYS A 164 -7.14 -24.80 -1.20
CA LYS A 164 -7.74 -26.11 -1.48
C LYS A 164 -6.91 -27.01 -2.39
N ILE A 165 -5.99 -26.45 -3.17
CA ILE A 165 -5.15 -27.18 -4.14
C ILE A 165 -3.67 -27.11 -3.77
N GLN A 166 -3.35 -26.73 -2.52
CA GLN A 166 -1.98 -26.48 -2.06
C GLN A 166 -1.06 -27.70 -2.22
N ASP A 167 -1.62 -28.91 -2.12
CA ASP A 167 -0.88 -30.17 -2.18
C ASP A 167 -0.60 -30.62 -3.64
N ASP A 168 -1.26 -29.99 -4.61
CA ASP A 168 -1.13 -30.29 -6.04
C ASP A 168 -0.35 -29.17 -6.74
N THR A 169 0.97 -29.35 -6.82
CA THR A 169 1.92 -28.34 -7.35
C THR A 169 1.61 -27.96 -8.80
N GLU A 170 1.07 -28.89 -9.59
CA GLU A 170 0.76 -28.66 -11.00
C GLU A 170 -0.50 -27.81 -11.16
N LYS A 171 -1.57 -28.13 -10.42
CA LYS A 171 -2.78 -27.28 -10.38
C LYS A 171 -2.52 -25.90 -9.79
N LEU A 172 -1.66 -25.82 -8.77
CA LEU A 172 -1.26 -24.55 -8.18
C LEU A 172 -0.55 -23.67 -9.22
N ARG A 173 0.37 -24.23 -10.00
CA ARG A 173 1.07 -23.53 -11.09
C ARG A 173 0.10 -23.01 -12.14
N VAL A 174 -0.80 -23.86 -12.64
CA VAL A 174 -1.78 -23.48 -13.68
C VAL A 174 -2.69 -22.35 -13.19
N ASN A 175 -3.21 -22.45 -11.96
CA ASN A 175 -4.10 -21.41 -11.42
C ASN A 175 -3.34 -20.13 -11.08
N PHE A 176 -2.06 -20.21 -10.70
CA PHE A 176 -1.22 -19.03 -10.52
C PHE A 176 -0.99 -18.30 -11.85
N TYR A 177 -0.70 -19.02 -12.94
CA TYR A 177 -0.59 -18.41 -14.27
C TYR A 177 -1.92 -17.82 -14.75
N LYS A 178 -3.06 -18.46 -14.48
CA LYS A 178 -4.38 -17.88 -14.78
C LYS A 178 -4.61 -16.58 -14.01
N LEU A 179 -4.26 -16.53 -12.72
CA LEU A 179 -4.33 -15.31 -11.92
C LEU A 179 -3.45 -14.23 -12.54
N LEU A 180 -2.21 -14.55 -12.88
CA LEU A 180 -1.28 -13.63 -13.50
C LEU A 180 -1.83 -13.09 -14.83
N SER A 181 -2.43 -13.96 -15.65
CA SER A 181 -3.09 -13.56 -16.91
C SER A 181 -4.29 -12.65 -16.69
N VAL A 182 -5.16 -12.91 -15.70
CA VAL A 182 -6.31 -12.04 -15.40
C VAL A 182 -5.86 -10.68 -14.89
N VAL A 183 -4.90 -10.66 -13.97
CA VAL A 183 -4.28 -9.42 -13.47
C VAL A 183 -3.61 -8.66 -14.60
N GLY A 184 -2.94 -9.36 -15.51
CA GLY A 184 -2.32 -8.81 -16.71
C GLY A 184 -3.33 -8.19 -17.66
N ILE A 185 -4.38 -8.92 -18.03
CA ILE A 185 -5.43 -8.46 -18.97
C ILE A 185 -6.14 -7.20 -18.47
N ILE A 186 -6.25 -6.99 -17.15
CA ILE A 186 -6.88 -5.78 -16.60
C ILE A 186 -5.86 -4.64 -16.49
N ASN A 187 -4.71 -4.89 -15.87
CA ASN A 187 -3.74 -3.82 -15.58
C ASN A 187 -2.99 -3.35 -16.83
N PHE A 188 -2.71 -4.23 -17.80
CA PHE A 188 -1.98 -3.85 -19.02
C PHE A 188 -2.71 -2.80 -19.85
N PRO A 189 -3.96 -3.02 -20.31
CA PRO A 189 -4.66 -2.01 -21.09
C PRO A 189 -4.97 -0.76 -20.28
N ALA A 190 -5.24 -0.87 -18.98
CA ALA A 190 -5.47 0.30 -18.13
C ALA A 190 -4.23 1.20 -18.03
N LEU A 191 -3.05 0.63 -17.78
CA LEU A 191 -1.81 1.38 -17.61
C LEU A 191 -1.23 1.86 -18.95
N LEU A 192 -1.34 1.06 -20.01
CA LEU A 192 -0.95 1.48 -21.36
C LEU A 192 -1.88 2.56 -21.90
N GLY A 193 -3.20 2.45 -21.68
CA GLY A 193 -4.16 3.49 -22.02
C GLY A 193 -3.85 4.79 -21.28
N LEU A 194 -3.56 4.72 -19.98
CA LEU A 194 -3.13 5.87 -19.20
C LEU A 194 -1.80 6.47 -19.71
N MET A 195 -0.86 5.64 -20.14
CA MET A 195 0.43 6.09 -20.70
C MET A 195 0.26 6.85 -22.01
N VAL A 196 -0.67 6.43 -22.88
CA VAL A 196 -0.95 7.10 -24.16
C VAL A 196 -1.74 8.40 -23.94
N VAL A 197 -2.74 8.36 -23.05
CA VAL A 197 -3.62 9.51 -22.77
C VAL A 197 -2.97 10.49 -21.79
N SER A 198 -1.80 10.19 -21.22
CA SER A 198 -1.12 11.00 -20.20
C SER A 198 -0.95 12.47 -20.59
N ASN A 199 -0.64 12.74 -21.87
CA ASN A 199 -0.46 14.08 -22.42
C ASN A 199 -1.73 14.94 -22.28
N ASN A 200 -2.91 14.33 -22.36
CA ASN A 200 -4.19 15.03 -22.22
C ASN A 200 -4.76 14.91 -20.80
N PHE A 201 -4.53 13.77 -20.14
CA PHE A 201 -5.03 13.48 -18.80
C PHE A 201 -4.42 14.40 -17.75
N VAL A 202 -3.11 14.64 -17.81
CA VAL A 202 -2.41 15.47 -16.82
C VAL A 202 -2.89 16.93 -16.84
N PRO A 203 -2.92 17.63 -17.98
CA PRO A 203 -3.48 18.98 -18.04
C PRO A 203 -4.97 19.05 -17.63
N LEU A 204 -5.76 18.04 -18.01
CA LEU A 204 -7.21 18.05 -17.78
C LEU A 204 -7.58 17.80 -16.30
N VAL A 205 -6.86 16.90 -15.62
CA VAL A 205 -7.16 16.51 -14.24
C VAL A 205 -6.37 17.32 -13.22
N PHE A 206 -5.10 17.58 -13.49
CA PHE A 206 -4.20 18.27 -12.54
C PHE A 206 -3.97 19.74 -12.90
N GLY A 207 -4.17 20.12 -14.17
CA GLY A 207 -3.90 21.46 -14.68
C GLY A 207 -2.54 21.57 -15.39
N GLU A 208 -2.41 22.56 -16.28
CA GLU A 208 -1.23 22.74 -17.14
C GLU A 208 0.09 22.96 -16.38
N LYS A 209 0.02 23.39 -15.12
CA LYS A 209 1.18 23.56 -14.23
C LYS A 209 1.95 22.27 -13.98
N TRP A 210 1.36 21.11 -14.29
CA TRP A 210 1.93 19.79 -14.03
C TRP A 210 2.40 19.07 -15.30
N ASN A 211 2.47 19.75 -16.44
CA ASN A 211 2.93 19.16 -17.70
C ASN A 211 4.33 18.54 -17.61
N SER A 212 5.22 19.08 -16.76
CA SER A 212 6.55 18.54 -16.53
C SER A 212 6.57 17.11 -15.96
N ILE A 213 5.43 16.59 -15.47
CA ILE A 213 5.31 15.25 -14.87
C ILE A 213 4.83 14.20 -15.87
N ILE A 214 4.33 14.60 -17.04
CA ILE A 214 3.88 13.65 -18.07
C ILE A 214 4.91 12.53 -18.35
N PRO A 215 6.20 12.81 -18.60
CA PRO A 215 7.19 11.74 -18.82
C PRO A 215 7.40 10.87 -17.58
N VAL A 216 7.30 11.45 -16.38
CA VAL A 216 7.40 10.71 -15.10
C VAL A 216 6.21 9.76 -14.94
N LEU A 217 4.99 10.20 -15.25
CA LEU A 217 3.79 9.38 -15.23
C LEU A 217 3.91 8.20 -16.20
N GLN A 218 4.39 8.43 -17.42
CA GLN A 218 4.58 7.37 -18.41
C GLN A 218 5.56 6.30 -17.93
N LEU A 219 6.71 6.71 -17.36
CA LEU A 219 7.67 5.78 -16.78
C LEU A 219 7.07 5.04 -15.56
N LEU A 220 6.30 5.72 -14.71
CA LEU A 220 5.62 5.09 -13.58
C LEU A 220 4.54 4.09 -14.01
N CYS A 221 3.87 4.29 -15.16
CA CYS A 221 2.96 3.30 -15.72
C CYS A 221 3.71 1.99 -16.05
N VAL A 222 4.90 2.07 -16.63
CA VAL A 222 5.75 0.89 -16.90
C VAL A 222 6.14 0.19 -15.60
N VAL A 223 6.50 0.97 -14.57
CA VAL A 223 6.77 0.40 -13.24
C VAL A 223 5.53 -0.26 -12.64
N GLY A 224 4.35 0.33 -12.80
CA GLY A 224 3.06 -0.23 -12.39
C GLY A 224 2.77 -1.59 -13.05
N LEU A 225 3.10 -1.73 -14.35
CA LEU A 225 2.98 -2.99 -15.09
C LEU A 225 3.86 -4.08 -14.47
N LEU A 226 5.15 -3.80 -14.30
CA LEU A 226 6.11 -4.74 -13.70
C LEU A 226 5.70 -5.12 -12.26
N ARG A 227 5.21 -4.15 -11.49
CA ARG A 227 4.76 -4.40 -10.12
C ARG A 227 3.51 -5.27 -10.06
N SER A 228 2.61 -5.15 -11.03
CA SER A 228 1.39 -5.98 -11.12
C SER A 228 1.73 -7.44 -11.35
N VAL A 229 2.81 -7.73 -12.07
CA VAL A 229 3.35 -9.08 -12.27
C VAL A 229 4.04 -9.63 -11.02
N GLY A 230 4.79 -8.78 -10.28
CA GLY A 230 5.53 -9.21 -9.08
C GLY A 230 4.71 -9.34 -7.79
N ASN A 231 3.57 -8.64 -7.67
CA ASN A 231 2.76 -8.62 -6.43
C ASN A 231 2.22 -10.00 -6.00
N PRO A 232 1.72 -10.85 -6.91
CA PRO A 232 1.25 -12.20 -6.56
C PRO A 232 2.35 -13.09 -5.97
N ILE A 233 3.61 -12.90 -6.36
CA ILE A 233 4.76 -13.69 -5.87
C ILE A 233 4.99 -13.42 -4.37
N GLY A 234 4.93 -12.15 -3.95
CA GLY A 234 5.05 -11.78 -2.53
C GLY A 234 3.93 -12.38 -1.67
N SER A 235 2.70 -12.42 -2.21
CA SER A 235 1.56 -13.04 -1.53
C SER A 235 1.72 -14.57 -1.38
N LEU A 236 2.31 -15.24 -2.37
CA LEU A 236 2.63 -16.67 -2.33
C LEU A 236 3.70 -17.00 -1.26
N LEU A 237 4.74 -16.17 -1.16
CA LEU A 237 5.81 -16.34 -0.15
C LEU A 237 5.28 -16.14 1.28
N MET A 238 4.41 -15.14 1.48
CA MET A 238 3.72 -14.95 2.76
C MET A 238 2.80 -16.13 3.08
N ALA A 239 2.09 -16.70 2.10
CA ALA A 239 1.24 -17.86 2.28
C ALA A 239 2.01 -19.10 2.73
N LYS A 240 3.26 -19.28 2.26
CA LYS A 240 4.15 -20.38 2.69
C LYS A 240 4.88 -20.12 4.00
N ALA A 241 4.54 -19.06 4.75
CA ALA A 241 5.22 -18.64 5.98
C ALA A 241 6.73 -18.40 5.83
N ARG A 242 7.21 -18.17 4.59
CA ARG A 242 8.61 -17.90 4.23
C ARG A 242 8.87 -16.39 4.20
N VAL A 243 8.47 -15.70 5.26
CA VAL A 243 8.63 -14.23 5.38
C VAL A 243 10.10 -13.82 5.42
N ASP A 244 10.98 -14.73 5.84
CA ASP A 244 12.43 -14.60 5.80
C ASP A 244 12.98 -14.36 4.38
N ILE A 245 12.42 -15.03 3.38
CA ILE A 245 12.80 -14.85 1.97
C ILE A 245 12.29 -13.49 1.46
N SER A 246 11.04 -13.13 1.78
CA SER A 246 10.48 -11.81 1.43
C SER A 246 11.31 -10.67 2.02
N PHE A 247 11.72 -10.80 3.28
CA PHE A 247 12.56 -9.83 3.96
C PHE A 247 13.92 -9.68 3.26
N LYS A 248 14.61 -10.78 2.96
CA LYS A 248 15.89 -10.76 2.24
C LYS A 248 15.76 -10.09 0.85
N PHE A 249 14.68 -10.40 0.12
CA PHE A 249 14.38 -9.74 -1.16
C PHE A 249 14.13 -8.24 -0.99
N ASN A 250 13.35 -7.82 0.00
CA ASN A 250 13.10 -6.41 0.26
C ASN A 250 14.38 -5.67 0.70
N VAL A 251 15.25 -6.27 1.51
CA VAL A 251 16.56 -5.70 1.87
C VAL A 251 17.44 -5.54 0.64
N PHE A 252 17.57 -6.58 -0.17
CA PHE A 252 18.37 -6.54 -1.40
C PHE A 252 17.84 -5.48 -2.37
N LYS A 253 16.51 -5.42 -2.53
CA LYS A 253 15.84 -4.39 -3.32
C LYS A 253 16.20 -3.00 -2.83
N THR A 254 16.08 -2.74 -1.53
CA THR A 254 16.40 -1.44 -0.92
C THR A 254 17.84 -1.03 -1.16
N PHE A 255 18.76 -1.98 -1.04
CA PHE A 255 20.19 -1.72 -1.23
C PHE A 255 20.53 -1.33 -2.66
N LEU A 256 19.85 -1.91 -3.66
CA LEU A 256 19.94 -1.50 -5.07
C LEU A 256 19.18 -0.18 -5.35
N PHE A 257 18.08 0.03 -4.63
CA PHE A 257 17.17 1.15 -4.82
C PHE A 257 17.79 2.50 -4.47
N ILE A 258 18.44 2.57 -3.30
CA ILE A 258 19.03 3.80 -2.76
C ILE A 258 20.07 4.41 -3.72
N PRO A 259 21.11 3.70 -4.17
CA PRO A 259 22.12 4.27 -5.06
C PRO A 259 21.54 4.59 -6.44
N ALA A 260 20.66 3.76 -6.99
CA ALA A 260 20.04 4.01 -8.30
C ALA A 260 19.22 5.31 -8.33
N ILE A 261 18.47 5.58 -7.25
CA ILE A 261 17.67 6.80 -7.13
C ILE A 261 18.52 8.04 -6.83
N VAL A 262 19.56 7.91 -6.00
CA VAL A 262 20.44 9.03 -5.67
C VAL A 262 21.26 9.44 -6.89
N ILE A 263 21.86 8.48 -7.60
CA ILE A 263 22.64 8.74 -8.82
C ILE A 263 21.73 9.25 -9.93
N GLY A 264 20.57 8.62 -10.14
CA GLY A 264 19.58 9.06 -11.13
C GLY A 264 19.06 10.47 -10.84
N GLY A 265 18.78 10.78 -9.57
CA GLY A 265 18.32 12.10 -9.14
C GLY A 265 19.35 13.21 -9.35
N GLN A 266 20.64 12.92 -9.19
CA GLN A 266 21.70 13.88 -9.45
C GLN A 266 21.96 14.11 -10.95
N MET A 267 21.82 13.08 -11.78
CA MET A 267 22.11 13.19 -13.22
C MET A 267 20.96 13.79 -14.05
N ALA A 268 19.72 13.40 -13.77
CA ALA A 268 18.57 13.73 -14.63
C ALA A 268 17.30 14.14 -13.84
N GLY A 269 17.46 14.56 -12.58
CA GLY A 269 16.37 15.03 -11.75
C GLY A 269 15.23 14.02 -11.63
N ALA A 270 13.99 14.43 -11.92
CA ALA A 270 12.82 13.59 -11.68
C ALA A 270 12.72 12.39 -12.62
N ILE A 271 13.18 12.54 -13.85
CA ILE A 271 13.22 11.46 -14.83
C ILE A 271 14.26 10.43 -14.40
N GLY A 272 15.44 10.88 -13.93
CA GLY A 272 16.49 9.99 -13.46
C GLY A 272 16.12 9.18 -12.21
N VAL A 273 15.42 9.79 -11.24
CA VAL A 273 14.85 9.03 -10.10
C VAL A 273 13.88 7.96 -10.59
N THR A 274 13.05 8.28 -11.58
CA THR A 274 12.05 7.34 -12.11
C THR A 274 12.68 6.23 -12.95
N LEU A 275 13.77 6.52 -13.69
CA LEU A 275 14.56 5.52 -14.39
C LEU A 275 15.30 4.58 -13.43
N GLY A 276 15.90 5.12 -12.36
CA GLY A 276 16.49 4.32 -11.30
C GLY A 276 15.47 3.40 -10.64
N PHE A 277 14.26 3.92 -10.41
CA PHE A 277 13.13 3.13 -9.92
C PHE A 277 12.75 1.98 -10.87
N LEU A 278 12.69 2.27 -12.17
CA LEU A 278 12.36 1.31 -13.22
C LEU A 278 13.41 0.21 -13.34
N LEU A 279 14.70 0.54 -13.35
CA LEU A 279 15.78 -0.44 -13.43
C LEU A 279 15.74 -1.43 -12.26
N VAL A 280 15.56 -0.93 -11.05
CA VAL A 280 15.49 -1.80 -9.86
C VAL A 280 14.22 -2.65 -9.88
N GLN A 281 13.12 -2.12 -10.43
CA GLN A 281 11.90 -2.91 -10.60
C GLN A 281 12.07 -4.02 -11.65
N ILE A 282 12.79 -3.77 -12.75
CA ILE A 282 13.12 -4.80 -13.75
C ILE A 282 13.96 -5.90 -13.10
N ILE A 283 15.05 -5.56 -12.41
CA ILE A 283 15.92 -6.51 -11.72
C ILE A 283 15.13 -7.37 -10.71
N ASN A 284 14.12 -6.79 -10.07
CA ASN A 284 13.27 -7.50 -9.12
C ASN A 284 12.15 -8.35 -9.77
N THR A 285 11.91 -8.17 -11.07
CA THR A 285 10.87 -8.92 -11.81
C THR A 285 11.45 -10.11 -12.57
N ILE A 286 12.73 -10.04 -12.94
CA ILE A 286 13.52 -11.14 -13.51
C ILE A 286 13.92 -12.12 -12.40
#